data_AF-A0AA85JIL8-F1
#
_entry.id   AF-A0AA85JIL8-F1
#
_cell.length_a   1.000
_cell.length_b   1.000
_cell.length_c   1.000
_cell.angle_alpha   90.00
_cell.angle_beta   90.00
_cell.angle_gamma   90.00
#
_symmetry.space_group_name_H-M   'P 1'
#
loop_
_entity.id
_entity.type
_entity.pdbx_description
1 polymer ?
#
loop_
_entity_poly.entity_id
_entity_poly.type
_entity_poly.pdbx_seq_one_letter_code
_entity_poly.pdbx_strand_id
1 'polypeptide(L)'
;MYPHLSPHQRLILAKCLLESHAFAKQFNSHDEQRNILFQAGFKVKAKPNLLKQETHSLLCTLRILFRLAEEPSNIQEEADELLDQVILEAFHYYHGLIIDGHRHAWDPCLVLIITQLNKLSPSSRFHKHAACLYPGLCDLVAMAGGISPQVAALMRIFLLRCGTFFMPLGGGIKTTESSS
;
A
#
# COMPACT_ATOMS: atom_id res chain seq x y z
N MET A 1 -12.75 -17.86 -10.23
CA MET A 1 -13.43 -17.42 -8.99
C MET A 1 -13.78 -15.93 -9.02
N TYR A 2 -12.80 -15.03 -9.16
CA TYR A 2 -13.04 -13.56 -9.19
C TYR A 2 -14.14 -13.07 -10.18
N PRO A 3 -14.24 -13.59 -11.43
CA PRO A 3 -15.27 -13.13 -12.39
C PRO A 3 -16.71 -13.50 -12.02
N HIS A 4 -16.91 -14.40 -11.06
CA HIS A 4 -18.24 -14.91 -10.68
C HIS A 4 -18.77 -14.28 -9.39
N LEU A 5 -18.02 -13.34 -8.79
CA LEU A 5 -18.41 -12.64 -7.57
C LEU A 5 -18.88 -11.23 -7.93
N SER A 6 -20.06 -10.85 -7.42
CA SER A 6 -20.54 -9.47 -7.48
C SER A 6 -19.55 -8.50 -6.79
N PRO A 7 -19.57 -7.20 -7.11
CA PRO A 7 -18.76 -6.21 -6.42
C PRO A 7 -18.93 -6.28 -4.88
N HIS A 8 -20.16 -6.42 -4.39
CA HIS A 8 -20.46 -6.59 -2.96
C HIS A 8 -19.79 -7.81 -2.33
N GLN A 9 -19.87 -8.97 -2.98
CA GLN A 9 -19.22 -10.20 -2.49
C GLN A 9 -17.69 -10.07 -2.48
N ARG A 10 -17.11 -9.37 -3.46
CA ARG A 10 -15.68 -9.07 -3.49
C ARG A 10 -15.27 -8.13 -2.35
N LEU A 11 -16.10 -7.13 -2.03
CA LEU A 11 -15.85 -6.24 -0.90
C LEU A 11 -15.93 -6.98 0.44
N ILE A 12 -16.92 -7.85 0.62
CA ILE A 12 -17.01 -8.73 1.80
C ILE A 12 -15.76 -9.59 1.92
N LEU A 13 -15.31 -10.21 0.82
CA LEU A 13 -14.08 -11.00 0.80
C LEU A 13 -12.86 -10.15 1.18
N ALA A 14 -12.75 -8.91 0.69
CA ALA A 14 -11.68 -7.99 1.08
C ALA A 14 -11.71 -7.69 2.60
N LYS A 15 -12.89 -7.45 3.17
CA LYS A 15 -13.05 -7.21 4.62
C LYS A 15 -12.63 -8.45 5.44
N CYS A 16 -13.04 -9.66 5.05
CA CYS A 16 -12.58 -10.90 5.72
C CYS A 16 -11.06 -11.11 5.60
N LEU A 17 -10.45 -10.73 4.48
CA LEU A 17 -9.00 -10.79 4.31
C LEU A 17 -8.28 -9.77 5.19
N LEU A 18 -8.87 -8.58 5.42
CA LEU A 18 -8.36 -7.60 6.39
C LEU A 18 -8.43 -8.12 7.82
N GLU A 19 -9.48 -8.84 8.20
CA GLU A 19 -9.55 -9.50 9.52
C GLU A 19 -8.44 -10.55 9.68
N SER A 20 -8.20 -11.35 8.63
CA SER A 20 -7.10 -12.34 8.62
C SER A 20 -5.72 -11.66 8.69
N HIS A 21 -5.54 -10.53 7.99
CA HIS A 21 -4.36 -9.69 8.07
C HIS A 21 -4.15 -9.17 9.48
N ALA A 22 -5.18 -8.57 10.09
CA ALA A 22 -5.13 -7.99 11.43
C ALA A 22 -4.78 -9.03 12.48
N PHE A 23 -5.37 -10.23 12.42
CA PHE A 23 -5.03 -11.34 13.30
C PHE A 23 -3.55 -11.73 13.16
N ALA A 24 -3.07 -11.92 11.92
CA ALA A 24 -1.68 -12.30 11.68
C ALA A 24 -0.69 -11.20 12.12
N LYS A 25 -1.04 -9.93 11.91
CA LYS A 25 -0.30 -8.75 12.37
C LYS A 25 -0.19 -8.74 13.90
N GLN A 26 -1.33 -8.90 14.58
CA GLN A 26 -1.39 -8.97 16.04
C GLN A 26 -0.53 -10.12 16.56
N PHE A 27 -0.69 -11.33 16.02
CA PHE A 27 0.14 -12.46 16.42
C PHE A 27 1.64 -12.19 16.28
N ASN A 28 2.06 -11.56 15.17
CA ASN A 28 3.48 -11.28 14.93
C ASN A 28 4.06 -10.24 15.89
N SER A 29 3.26 -9.27 16.33
CA SER A 29 3.67 -8.26 17.32
C SER A 29 3.60 -8.74 18.78
N HIS A 30 2.95 -9.88 19.06
CA HIS A 30 2.84 -10.44 20.41
C HIS A 30 4.02 -11.38 20.73
N ASP A 31 5.16 -10.78 21.05
CA ASP A 31 6.39 -11.53 21.29
C ASP A 31 6.31 -12.54 22.44
N GLU A 32 5.58 -12.20 23.51
CA GLU A 32 5.35 -13.07 24.67
C GLU A 32 4.57 -14.33 24.28
N GLN A 33 3.44 -14.18 23.58
CA GLN A 33 2.65 -15.32 23.10
C GLN A 33 3.49 -16.23 22.20
N ARG A 34 4.26 -15.64 21.28
CA ARG A 34 5.14 -16.39 20.39
C ARG A 34 6.27 -17.11 21.13
N ASN A 35 6.78 -16.53 22.22
CA ASN A 35 7.78 -17.18 23.09
C ASN A 35 7.19 -18.37 23.84
N ILE A 36 5.98 -18.23 24.41
CA ILE A 36 5.27 -19.32 25.09
C ILE A 36 5.08 -20.51 24.15
N LEU A 37 4.59 -20.24 22.92
CA LEU A 37 4.41 -21.30 21.91
C LEU A 37 5.73 -21.98 21.54
N PHE A 38 6.79 -21.20 21.36
CA PHE A 38 8.10 -21.75 21.03
C PHE A 38 8.65 -22.63 22.16
N GLN A 39 8.53 -22.18 23.42
CA GLN A 39 8.93 -22.95 24.61
C GLN A 39 8.10 -24.23 24.80
N ALA A 40 6.82 -24.21 24.39
CA ALA A 40 5.96 -25.39 24.36
C ALA A 40 6.27 -26.36 23.20
N GLY A 41 7.30 -26.09 22.39
CA GLY A 41 7.72 -26.95 21.28
C GLY A 41 6.92 -26.77 19.98
N PHE A 42 6.02 -25.77 19.92
CA PHE A 42 5.29 -25.47 18.70
C PHE A 42 6.24 -24.85 17.66
N LYS A 43 6.49 -25.59 16.56
CA LYS A 43 7.55 -25.33 15.56
C LYS A 43 8.96 -25.31 16.16
N VAL A 44 9.52 -26.49 16.34
CA VAL A 44 10.85 -26.76 16.95
C VAL A 44 12.02 -25.96 16.34
N LYS A 45 11.95 -25.58 15.05
CA LYS A 45 13.09 -24.99 14.33
C LYS A 45 13.22 -23.47 14.47
N ALA A 46 12.15 -22.75 14.79
CA ALA A 46 12.15 -21.28 14.86
C ALA A 46 10.91 -20.75 15.57
N LYS A 47 11.03 -19.58 16.19
CA LYS A 47 9.91 -18.86 16.80
C LYS A 47 8.76 -18.72 15.79
N PRO A 48 7.54 -19.21 16.11
CA PRO A 48 6.43 -19.20 15.16
C PRO A 48 6.11 -17.76 14.74
N ASN A 49 5.73 -17.58 13.48
CA ASN A 49 5.25 -16.32 12.92
C ASN A 49 4.19 -16.62 11.85
N LEU A 50 3.42 -15.60 11.50
CA LEU A 50 2.39 -15.60 10.47
C LEU A 50 2.71 -14.60 9.35
N LEU A 51 4.00 -14.30 9.09
CA LEU A 51 4.44 -13.29 8.13
C LEU A 51 3.84 -13.49 6.72
N LYS A 52 3.79 -14.74 6.26
CA LYS A 52 3.17 -15.06 4.96
C LYS A 52 1.67 -14.79 4.96
N GLN A 53 0.98 -15.11 6.06
CA GLN A 53 -0.46 -14.86 6.16
C GLN A 53 -0.74 -13.36 6.26
N GLU A 54 0.02 -12.63 7.08
CA GLU A 54 -0.04 -11.18 7.22
C GLU A 54 0.13 -10.49 5.86
N THR A 55 1.18 -10.83 5.12
CA THR A 55 1.49 -10.15 3.86
C THR A 55 0.60 -10.62 2.70
N HIS A 56 0.30 -11.91 2.57
CA HIS A 56 -0.53 -12.42 1.47
C HIS A 56 -2.00 -11.98 1.59
N SER A 57 -2.56 -11.93 2.80
CA SER A 57 -3.93 -11.45 3.01
C SER A 57 -4.07 -9.97 2.64
N LEU A 58 -3.11 -9.13 3.05
CA LEU A 58 -3.05 -7.72 2.65
C LEU A 58 -2.89 -7.55 1.14
N LEU A 59 -1.93 -8.26 0.54
CA LEU A 59 -1.69 -8.28 -0.90
C LEU A 59 -2.93 -8.67 -1.71
N CYS A 60 -3.71 -9.64 -1.21
CA CYS A 60 -4.95 -10.06 -1.85
C CYS A 60 -6.03 -8.98 -1.70
N THR A 61 -6.21 -8.45 -0.49
CA THR A 61 -7.13 -7.35 -0.20
C THR A 61 -6.88 -6.16 -1.12
N LEU A 62 -5.65 -5.68 -1.20
CA LEU A 62 -5.27 -4.53 -2.03
C LEU A 62 -5.61 -4.76 -3.50
N ARG A 63 -5.32 -5.96 -4.04
CA ARG A 63 -5.68 -6.31 -5.43
C ARG A 63 -7.18 -6.27 -5.66
N ILE A 64 -7.98 -6.69 -4.68
CA ILE A 64 -9.45 -6.63 -4.77
C ILE A 64 -9.90 -5.16 -4.73
N LEU A 65 -9.41 -4.37 -3.77
CA LEU A 65 -9.81 -2.98 -3.58
C LEU A 65 -9.42 -2.09 -4.77
N PHE A 66 -8.20 -2.19 -5.29
CA PHE A 66 -7.79 -1.45 -6.51
C PHE A 66 -8.73 -1.73 -7.68
N ARG A 67 -9.16 -2.98 -7.85
CA ARG A 67 -10.11 -3.37 -8.91
C ARG A 67 -11.51 -2.83 -8.66
N LEU A 68 -12.01 -2.90 -7.44
CA LEU A 68 -13.33 -2.36 -7.08
C LEU A 68 -13.39 -0.84 -7.23
N ALA A 69 -12.31 -0.15 -6.90
CA ALA A 69 -12.17 1.30 -7.07
C ALA A 69 -12.14 1.71 -8.57
N GLU A 70 -11.73 0.81 -9.48
CA GLU A 70 -11.73 1.05 -10.92
C GLU A 70 -13.07 0.70 -11.60
N GLU A 71 -13.84 -0.21 -11.02
CA GLU A 71 -15.07 -0.73 -11.62
C GLU A 71 -16.28 0.16 -11.28
N PRO A 72 -17.02 0.68 -12.29
CA PRO A 72 -18.25 1.43 -12.05
C PRO A 72 -19.26 0.57 -11.30
N SER A 73 -19.56 0.92 -10.06
CA SER A 73 -20.50 0.22 -9.20
C SER A 73 -20.99 1.11 -8.06
N ASN A 74 -22.08 0.72 -7.41
CA ASN A 74 -22.64 1.49 -6.29
C ASN A 74 -21.77 1.43 -5.02
N ILE A 75 -20.72 0.62 -4.98
CA ILE A 75 -19.76 0.51 -3.87
C ILE A 75 -18.39 1.08 -4.21
N GLN A 76 -18.23 1.68 -5.39
CA GLN A 76 -16.94 2.15 -5.87
C GLN A 76 -16.32 3.15 -4.88
N GLU A 77 -17.12 4.10 -4.38
CA GLU A 77 -16.68 5.11 -3.41
C GLU A 77 -16.30 4.48 -2.06
N GLU A 78 -17.09 3.55 -1.54
CA GLU A 78 -16.77 2.80 -0.31
C GLU A 78 -15.46 2.02 -0.45
N ALA A 79 -15.23 1.38 -1.60
CA ALA A 79 -14.00 0.66 -1.87
C ALA A 79 -12.78 1.60 -2.02
N ASP A 80 -12.98 2.79 -2.57
CA ASP A 80 -11.96 3.82 -2.77
C ASP A 80 -11.50 4.42 -1.43
N GLU A 81 -12.44 4.72 -0.54
CA GLU A 81 -12.14 5.20 0.82
C GLU A 81 -11.42 4.13 1.66
N LEU A 82 -11.92 2.88 1.62
CA LEU A 82 -11.28 1.77 2.33
C LEU A 82 -9.87 1.49 1.79
N LEU A 83 -9.66 1.65 0.48
CA LEU A 83 -8.34 1.50 -0.13
C LEU A 83 -7.33 2.50 0.45
N ASP A 84 -7.69 3.78 0.53
CA ASP A 84 -6.82 4.82 1.10
C ASP A 84 -6.50 4.55 2.57
N GLN A 85 -7.50 4.17 3.36
CA GLN A 85 -7.32 3.81 4.76
C GLN A 85 -6.32 2.65 4.91
N VAL A 86 -6.52 1.56 4.15
CA VAL A 86 -5.65 0.37 4.21
C VAL A 86 -4.22 0.69 3.80
N ILE A 87 -4.04 1.56 2.80
CA ILE A 87 -2.69 1.98 2.37
C ILE A 87 -2.00 2.82 3.45
N LEU A 88 -2.70 3.79 4.06
CA LEU A 88 -2.14 4.60 5.15
C LEU A 88 -1.75 3.74 6.34
N GLU A 89 -2.61 2.81 6.75
CA GLU A 89 -2.29 1.86 7.83
C GLU A 89 -1.08 0.98 7.48
N ALA A 90 -0.96 0.54 6.22
CA ALA A 90 0.17 -0.24 5.75
C ALA A 90 1.49 0.55 5.79
N PHE A 91 1.48 1.83 5.37
CA PHE A 91 2.66 2.70 5.45
C PHE A 91 3.05 2.97 6.90
N HIS A 92 2.09 3.32 7.74
CA HIS A 92 2.32 3.57 9.16
C HIS A 92 2.91 2.35 9.87
N TYR A 93 2.33 1.16 9.63
CA TYR A 93 2.82 -0.07 10.21
C TYR A 93 4.22 -0.44 9.70
N TYR A 94 4.47 -0.36 8.39
CA TYR A 94 5.79 -0.63 7.83
C TYR A 94 6.87 0.31 8.39
N HIS A 95 6.54 1.58 8.58
CA HIS A 95 7.45 2.57 9.18
C HIS A 95 7.86 2.17 10.61
N GLY A 96 6.96 1.56 11.38
CA GLY A 96 7.22 1.09 12.74
C GLY A 96 7.97 -0.25 12.84
N LEU A 97 8.18 -0.97 11.74
CA LEU A 97 8.89 -2.25 11.77
C LEU A 97 10.39 -2.06 11.98
N ILE A 98 10.95 -2.90 12.85
CA ILE A 98 12.41 -3.00 13.04
C ILE A 98 13.03 -3.55 11.75
N ILE A 99 14.29 -3.17 11.48
CA ILE A 99 15.04 -3.63 10.30
C ILE A 99 15.41 -5.10 10.46
N ASP A 100 14.53 -6.00 10.05
CA ASP A 100 14.73 -7.45 10.16
C ASP A 100 14.01 -8.23 9.02
N GLY A 101 13.89 -9.55 9.20
CA GLY A 101 13.18 -10.41 8.26
C GLY A 101 11.68 -10.12 8.12
N HIS A 102 11.03 -9.52 9.13
CA HIS A 102 9.62 -9.09 9.07
C HIS A 102 9.48 -7.96 8.06
N ARG A 103 10.34 -6.95 8.15
CA ARG A 103 10.35 -5.82 7.22
C ARG A 103 10.62 -6.26 5.77
N HIS A 104 11.56 -7.19 5.57
CA HIS A 104 11.81 -7.76 4.25
C HIS A 104 10.58 -8.52 3.69
N ALA A 105 9.82 -9.22 4.54
CA ALA A 105 8.61 -9.91 4.09
C ALA A 105 7.52 -8.94 3.59
N TRP A 106 7.51 -7.69 4.06
CA TRP A 106 6.54 -6.67 3.66
C TRP A 106 6.87 -5.93 2.37
N ASP A 107 8.10 -6.04 1.86
CA ASP A 107 8.55 -5.32 0.65
C ASP A 107 7.61 -5.51 -0.56
N PRO A 108 7.09 -6.72 -0.84
CA PRO A 108 6.11 -6.93 -1.92
C PRO A 108 4.80 -6.14 -1.75
N CYS A 109 4.38 -5.86 -0.51
CA CYS A 109 3.17 -5.07 -0.24
C CYS A 109 3.39 -3.62 -0.68
N LEU A 110 4.51 -3.01 -0.31
CA LEU A 110 4.85 -1.64 -0.73
C LEU A 110 5.02 -1.56 -2.24
N VAL A 111 5.72 -2.52 -2.84
CA VAL A 111 5.88 -2.60 -4.29
C VAL A 111 4.53 -2.63 -4.99
N LEU A 112 3.58 -3.46 -4.53
CA LEU A 112 2.23 -3.50 -5.11
C LEU A 112 1.53 -2.15 -4.99
N ILE A 113 1.47 -1.59 -3.77
CA ILE A 113 0.76 -0.33 -3.49
C ILE A 113 1.27 0.77 -4.42
N ILE A 114 2.57 1.03 -4.40
CA ILE A 114 3.15 2.18 -5.11
C ILE A 114 3.09 1.95 -6.62
N THR A 115 3.23 0.70 -7.08
CA THR A 115 3.05 0.37 -8.50
C THR A 115 1.62 0.66 -8.97
N GLN A 116 0.61 0.29 -8.19
CA GLN A 116 -0.79 0.51 -8.58
C GLN A 116 -1.16 1.99 -8.52
N LEU A 117 -0.73 2.72 -7.48
CA LEU A 117 -0.89 4.17 -7.40
C LEU A 117 -0.30 4.87 -8.63
N ASN A 118 0.92 4.49 -9.03
CA ASN A 118 1.57 5.04 -10.23
C ASN A 118 0.83 4.73 -11.54
N LYS A 119 -0.02 3.70 -11.57
CA LYS A 119 -0.80 3.31 -12.76
C LYS A 119 -2.19 3.93 -12.82
N LEU A 120 -2.65 4.59 -11.74
CA LEU A 120 -3.97 5.19 -11.67
C LEU A 120 -4.20 6.17 -12.82
N SER A 121 -5.35 6.06 -13.46
CA SER A 121 -5.81 6.89 -14.57
C SER A 121 -7.34 7.06 -14.48
N PRO A 122 -7.93 8.19 -14.91
CA PRO A 122 -7.27 9.41 -15.38
C PRO A 122 -6.50 10.14 -14.26
N SER A 123 -5.70 11.15 -14.61
CA SER A 123 -4.85 11.88 -13.64
C SER A 123 -5.62 12.40 -12.43
N SER A 124 -6.89 12.83 -12.59
CA SER A 124 -7.73 13.27 -11.47
C SER A 124 -7.87 12.22 -10.35
N ARG A 125 -7.94 10.92 -10.68
CA ARG A 125 -7.96 9.84 -9.68
C ARG A 125 -6.63 9.74 -8.94
N PHE A 126 -5.53 9.76 -9.70
CA PHE A 126 -4.20 9.80 -9.08
C PHE A 126 -4.06 10.99 -8.13
N HIS A 127 -4.58 12.17 -8.49
CA HIS A 127 -4.51 13.37 -7.65
C HIS A 127 -5.25 13.17 -6.32
N LYS A 128 -6.45 12.58 -6.36
CA LYS A 128 -7.27 12.30 -5.16
C LYS A 128 -6.48 11.47 -4.16
N HIS A 129 -6.01 10.30 -4.59
CA HIS A 129 -5.25 9.38 -3.72
C HIS A 129 -3.91 9.98 -3.32
N ALA A 130 -3.19 10.62 -4.26
CA ALA A 130 -1.90 11.22 -3.96
C ALA A 130 -1.99 12.30 -2.88
N ALA A 131 -3.01 13.17 -2.92
CA ALA A 131 -3.19 14.20 -1.90
C ALA A 131 -3.34 13.63 -0.49
N CYS A 132 -4.03 12.48 -0.35
CA CYS A 132 -4.22 11.79 0.91
C CYS A 132 -2.96 11.03 1.36
N LEU A 133 -2.32 10.30 0.43
CA LEU A 133 -1.26 9.34 0.73
C LEU A 133 0.15 9.93 0.74
N TYR A 134 0.33 11.16 0.22
CA TYR A 134 1.64 11.80 0.07
C TYR A 134 2.42 11.90 1.40
N PRO A 135 1.83 12.36 2.53
CA PRO A 135 2.57 12.43 3.79
C PRO A 135 3.11 11.07 4.24
N GLY A 136 2.28 10.02 4.19
CA GLY A 136 2.69 8.66 4.59
C GLY A 136 3.80 8.09 3.71
N LEU A 137 3.82 8.42 2.42
CA LEU A 137 4.94 8.08 1.53
C LEU A 137 6.21 8.86 1.88
N CYS A 138 6.10 10.15 2.20
CA CYS A 138 7.25 10.95 2.62
C CYS A 138 7.90 10.43 3.90
N ASP A 139 7.10 9.96 4.87
CA ASP A 139 7.61 9.37 6.12
C ASP A 139 8.50 8.15 5.85
N LEU A 140 8.24 7.38 4.78
CA LEU A 140 9.09 6.24 4.41
C LEU A 140 10.49 6.66 3.94
N VAL A 141 10.67 7.88 3.44
CA VAL A 141 11.98 8.39 2.98
C VAL A 141 12.91 8.64 4.15
N ALA A 142 12.37 9.15 5.26
CA ALA A 142 13.14 9.53 6.45
C ALA A 142 13.41 8.35 7.41
N MET A 143 12.92 7.16 7.08
CA MET A 143 12.97 5.98 7.93
C MET A 143 14.41 5.44 8.10
N ALA A 144 14.75 5.13 9.35
CA ALA A 144 16.04 4.52 9.69
C ALA A 144 16.26 3.19 8.96
N GLY A 145 17.46 2.98 8.43
CA GLY A 145 17.81 1.81 7.62
C GLY A 145 17.31 1.83 6.18
N GLY A 146 16.53 2.85 5.79
CA GLY A 146 16.06 3.06 4.42
C GLY A 146 15.12 1.97 3.91
N ILE A 147 14.42 2.25 2.82
CA ILE A 147 13.58 1.30 2.08
C ILE A 147 14.42 0.49 1.08
N SER A 148 13.86 -0.59 0.53
CA SER A 148 14.55 -1.33 -0.52
C SER A 148 14.75 -0.48 -1.78
N PRO A 149 15.79 -0.77 -2.61
CA PRO A 149 16.03 -0.02 -3.85
C PRO A 149 14.83 -0.03 -4.81
N GLN A 150 14.07 -1.13 -4.84
CA GLN A 150 12.88 -1.25 -5.69
C GLN A 150 11.75 -0.32 -5.22
N VAL A 151 11.48 -0.30 -3.91
CA VAL A 151 10.49 0.60 -3.32
C VAL A 151 10.92 2.06 -3.55
N ALA A 152 12.21 2.38 -3.35
CA ALA A 152 12.76 3.72 -3.61
C ALA A 152 12.55 4.18 -5.06
N ALA A 153 12.82 3.30 -6.03
CA ALA A 153 12.62 3.61 -7.45
C ALA A 153 11.14 3.91 -7.76
N LEU A 154 10.21 3.13 -7.21
CA LEU A 154 8.77 3.34 -7.38
C LEU A 154 8.28 4.62 -6.72
N MET A 155 8.80 4.94 -5.52
CA MET A 155 8.50 6.20 -4.83
C MET A 155 8.99 7.39 -5.63
N ARG A 156 10.18 7.32 -6.22
CA ARG A 156 10.69 8.39 -7.09
C ARG A 156 9.73 8.68 -8.24
N ILE A 157 9.20 7.65 -8.89
CA ILE A 157 8.21 7.80 -9.98
C ILE A 157 6.95 8.48 -9.45
N PHE A 158 6.46 8.06 -8.29
CA PHE A 158 5.28 8.65 -7.65
C PHE A 158 5.47 10.13 -7.33
N LEU A 159 6.60 10.49 -6.71
CA LEU A 159 6.92 11.88 -6.33
C LEU A 159 7.08 12.78 -7.57
N LEU A 160 7.74 12.30 -8.62
CA LEU A 160 7.85 13.03 -9.89
C LEU A 160 6.48 13.25 -10.54
N ARG A 161 5.60 12.24 -10.49
CA ARG A 161 4.24 12.36 -10.99
C ARG A 161 3.44 13.39 -10.18
N CYS A 162 3.60 13.44 -8.86
CA CYS A 162 3.02 14.51 -8.03
C CYS A 162 3.57 15.90 -8.42
N GLY A 163 4.86 16.00 -8.73
CA GLY A 163 5.49 17.25 -9.17
C GLY A 163 4.87 17.86 -10.43
N THR A 164 4.30 17.03 -11.32
CA THR A 164 3.59 17.53 -12.52
C THR A 164 2.35 18.37 -12.22
N PHE A 165 1.81 18.32 -10.99
CA PHE A 165 0.70 19.19 -10.57
C PHE A 165 1.14 20.64 -10.37
N PHE A 166 2.37 20.83 -9.89
CA PHE A 166 2.92 22.14 -9.56
C PHE A 166 3.67 22.75 -10.74
N MET A 167 4.20 21.90 -11.62
CA MET A 167 4.93 22.28 -12.83
C MET A 167 4.08 21.97 -14.05
N PRO A 168 3.15 22.86 -14.48
CA PRO A 168 2.47 22.69 -15.74
C PRO A 168 3.54 22.66 -16.85
N LEU A 169 3.73 21.50 -17.47
CA LEU A 169 4.51 21.35 -18.69
C LEU A 169 3.80 22.18 -19.78
N GLY A 170 4.20 23.44 -19.96
CA GLY A 170 3.56 24.32 -20.93
C GLY A 170 3.74 25.83 -20.77
N GLY A 171 4.58 26.32 -19.86
CA GLY A 171 4.97 27.74 -19.82
C GLY A 171 6.01 28.06 -20.90
N GLY A 172 5.65 27.90 -22.18
CA GLY A 172 6.45 28.46 -23.26
C GLY A 172 6.58 29.97 -23.03
N ILE A 173 7.81 30.46 -22.88
CA ILE A 173 8.13 31.88 -22.92
C ILE A 173 7.56 32.40 -24.23
N LYS A 174 6.42 33.09 -24.19
CA LYS A 174 6.02 33.96 -25.28
C LYS A 174 7.00 35.12 -25.23
N THR A 175 8.09 35.01 -26.00
CA THR A 175 8.88 36.16 -26.42
C THR A 175 7.91 37.10 -27.13
N THR A 176 7.51 38.15 -26.44
CA THR A 176 6.89 39.32 -27.05
C THR A 176 7.96 39.96 -27.94
N GLU A 177 8.08 39.49 -29.18
CA GLU A 177 8.64 40.31 -30.24
C GLU A 177 7.60 41.36 -30.59
N SER A 178 7.77 42.52 -29.96
CA SER A 178 7.14 43.77 -30.38
C SER A 178 7.63 44.10 -31.78
N SER A 179 6.74 43.97 -32.76
CA SER A 179 6.91 44.57 -34.07
C SER A 179 6.97 46.10 -33.90
N SER A 180 8.08 46.70 -34.30
CA SER A 180 8.23 48.12 -34.61
C SER A 180 9.30 48.26 -35.67
#